data_AF-A0A923DMU9-F1
#
_entry.id   AF-A0A923DMU9-F1
#
_cell.length_a   1.000
_cell.length_b   1.000
_cell.length_c   1.000
_cell.angle_alpha   90.00
_cell.angle_beta   90.00
_cell.angle_gamma   90.00
#
_symmetry.space_group_name_H-M   'P 1'
#
loop_
_entity.id
_entity.type
_entity.pdbx_description
1 polymer ?
#
loop_
_entity_poly.entity_id
_entity_poly.type
_entity_poly.pdbx_seq_one_letter_code
_entity_poly.pdbx_strand_id
1 'polypeptide(L)'
;SLVGCGLTGPVLAFAGLWGVPFFTTLHGISTAASSAITSTLLICYAVGATLLGVLSDRIGLRKPVMQIGSIVASLAWIPMLFCTGIPLWLLVSLAILVGLSAGSVTVGFAFVKESVPPRFAGTAAGIYNMGSILGAMILQPAIGWLLDRNWQGALAGDVRIYGLAAYRSGFVLIIAFNLLTVLSVGFTTETHCRQRVLGNDGKETGR
;
A
#
# COMPACT_ATOMS: atom_id res chain seq x y z
N SER A 1 2.69 0.01 13.07
CA SER A 1 2.86 1.34 12.44
C SER A 1 1.79 1.49 11.38
N LEU A 2 0.87 2.46 11.53
CA LEU A 2 -0.21 2.74 10.56
C LEU A 2 0.31 2.86 9.12
N VAL A 3 1.56 3.30 8.96
CA VAL A 3 2.26 3.44 7.69
C VAL A 3 2.42 2.10 6.94
N GLY A 4 2.78 1.02 7.65
CA GLY A 4 2.87 -0.30 7.04
C GLY A 4 1.50 -0.81 6.58
N CYS A 5 0.46 -0.54 7.37
CA CYS A 5 -0.92 -0.95 7.08
C CYS A 5 -1.43 -0.34 5.77
N GLY A 6 -1.21 0.96 5.54
CA GLY A 6 -1.81 1.64 4.40
C GLY A 6 -1.01 1.60 3.10
N LEU A 7 0.27 1.22 3.10
CA LEU A 7 1.01 0.95 1.84
C LEU A 7 0.80 -0.48 1.36
N THR A 8 0.97 -1.47 2.24
CA THR A 8 0.87 -2.89 1.89
C THR A 8 -0.58 -3.36 1.80
N GLY A 9 -1.44 -2.89 2.70
CA GLY A 9 -2.83 -3.32 2.79
C GLY A 9 -3.60 -3.15 1.48
N PRO A 10 -3.63 -1.95 0.88
CA PRO A 10 -4.31 -1.72 -0.39
C PRO A 10 -3.76 -2.55 -1.54
N VAL A 11 -2.44 -2.69 -1.64
CA VAL A 11 -1.79 -3.52 -2.67
C VAL A 11 -2.24 -4.97 -2.57
N LEU A 12 -2.18 -5.56 -1.38
CA LEU A 12 -2.55 -6.97 -1.18
C LEU A 12 -4.07 -7.18 -1.28
N ALA A 13 -4.88 -6.26 -0.75
CA ALA A 13 -6.34 -6.37 -0.84
C ALA A 13 -6.82 -6.27 -2.29
N PHE A 14 -6.25 -5.33 -3.07
CA PHE A 14 -6.59 -5.16 -4.47
C PHE A 14 -6.01 -6.30 -5.32
N ALA A 15 -4.70 -6.50 -5.32
CA ALA A 15 -4.08 -7.50 -6.20
C ALA A 15 -4.48 -8.95 -5.84
N GLY A 16 -4.77 -9.22 -4.56
CA GLY A 16 -5.10 -10.56 -4.08
C GLY A 16 -6.56 -10.99 -4.28
N LEU A 17 -7.51 -10.04 -4.36
CA LEU A 17 -8.93 -10.39 -4.41
C LEU A 17 -9.74 -9.52 -5.37
N TRP A 18 -9.62 -8.19 -5.24
CA TRP A 18 -10.57 -7.28 -5.89
C TRP A 18 -10.16 -6.78 -7.28
N GLY A 19 -8.88 -6.87 -7.64
CA GLY A 19 -8.33 -6.26 -8.84
C GLY A 19 -8.77 -6.93 -10.13
N VAL A 20 -8.74 -8.27 -10.17
CA VAL A 20 -9.20 -9.03 -11.34
C VAL A 20 -10.68 -8.78 -11.64
N PRO A 21 -11.63 -9.02 -10.71
CA PRO A 21 -13.05 -8.83 -11.00
C PRO A 21 -13.40 -7.36 -11.24
N PHE A 22 -12.66 -6.42 -10.64
CA PHE A 22 -12.82 -5.00 -10.95
C PHE A 22 -12.45 -4.68 -12.40
N PHE A 23 -11.29 -5.12 -12.89
CA PHE A 23 -10.87 -4.81 -14.26
C PHE A 23 -11.74 -5.48 -15.31
N THR A 24 -12.18 -6.72 -15.07
CA THR A 24 -13.11 -7.39 -15.97
C THR A 24 -14.45 -6.65 -16.02
N THR A 25 -14.95 -6.15 -14.89
CA THR A 25 -16.23 -5.43 -14.81
C THR A 25 -16.13 -4.03 -15.39
N LEU A 26 -15.07 -3.28 -15.08
CA LEU A 26 -14.91 -1.88 -15.47
C LEU A 26 -14.46 -1.71 -16.92
N HIS A 27 -13.45 -2.48 -17.34
CA HIS A 27 -12.82 -2.32 -18.64
C HIS A 27 -13.24 -3.40 -19.66
N GLY A 28 -14.00 -4.41 -19.23
CA GLY A 28 -14.43 -5.50 -20.12
C GLY A 28 -13.27 -6.36 -20.65
N ILE A 29 -12.07 -6.26 -20.05
CA ILE A 29 -10.90 -7.02 -20.47
C ILE A 29 -10.95 -8.45 -19.94
N SER A 30 -10.18 -9.36 -20.55
CA SER A 30 -10.15 -10.76 -20.13
C SER A 30 -9.63 -10.94 -18.70
N THR A 31 -10.03 -12.03 -18.05
CA THR A 31 -9.52 -12.43 -16.74
C THR A 31 -8.00 -12.60 -16.75
N ALA A 32 -7.45 -13.15 -17.84
CA ALA A 32 -6.01 -13.32 -18.04
C ALA A 32 -5.26 -11.97 -18.16
N ALA A 33 -5.80 -11.00 -18.88
CA ALA A 33 -5.21 -9.66 -18.94
C ALA A 33 -5.29 -8.95 -17.58
N SER A 34 -6.42 -9.08 -16.89
CA SER A 34 -6.62 -8.51 -15.56
C SER A 34 -5.65 -9.09 -14.52
N SER A 35 -5.45 -10.42 -14.53
CA SER A 35 -4.51 -11.09 -13.63
C SER A 35 -3.05 -10.76 -13.96
N ALA A 36 -2.72 -10.55 -15.24
CA ALA A 36 -1.41 -10.06 -15.63
C ALA A 36 -1.12 -8.67 -15.03
N ILE A 37 -2.08 -7.74 -15.08
CA ILE A 37 -1.93 -6.39 -14.51
C ILE A 37 -1.73 -6.46 -12.99
N THR A 38 -2.55 -7.24 -12.26
CA THR A 38 -2.39 -7.39 -10.81
C THR A 38 -1.07 -8.07 -10.45
N SER A 39 -0.59 -9.01 -11.26
CA SER A 39 0.72 -9.64 -11.08
C SER A 39 1.86 -8.66 -11.33
N THR A 40 1.77 -7.84 -12.39
CA THR A 40 2.73 -6.76 -12.65
C THR A 40 2.83 -5.80 -11.47
N LEU A 41 1.69 -5.43 -10.86
CA LEU A 41 1.66 -4.60 -9.66
C LEU A 41 2.47 -5.23 -8.52
N LEU A 42 2.28 -6.53 -8.24
CA LEU A 42 3.00 -7.25 -7.20
C LEU A 42 4.50 -7.39 -7.49
N ILE A 43 4.88 -7.64 -8.75
CA ILE A 43 6.29 -7.69 -9.17
C ILE A 43 6.94 -6.32 -8.98
N CYS A 44 6.29 -5.25 -9.44
CA CYS A 44 6.77 -3.89 -9.27
C CYS A 44 6.84 -3.49 -7.80
N TYR A 45 5.95 -4.00 -6.95
CA TYR A 45 6.01 -3.82 -5.51
C TYR A 45 7.28 -4.44 -4.90
N ALA A 46 7.63 -5.67 -5.27
CA ALA A 46 8.87 -6.31 -4.83
C ALA A 46 10.13 -5.57 -5.35
N VAL A 47 10.11 -5.12 -6.61
CA VAL A 47 11.20 -4.34 -7.20
C VAL A 47 11.34 -2.98 -6.51
N GLY A 48 10.22 -2.28 -6.31
CA GLY A 48 10.16 -0.98 -5.63
C GLY A 48 10.67 -1.07 -4.19
N ALA A 49 10.35 -2.15 -3.48
CA ALA A 49 10.87 -2.42 -2.14
C ALA A 49 12.40 -2.43 -2.08
N THR A 50 13.04 -3.03 -3.08
CA THR A 50 14.51 -3.07 -3.19
C THR A 50 15.06 -1.70 -3.59
N LEU A 51 14.51 -1.11 -4.66
CA LEU A 51 15.01 0.16 -5.21
C LEU A 51 14.88 1.32 -4.22
N LEU A 52 13.72 1.46 -3.57
CA LEU A 52 13.49 2.53 -2.60
C LEU A 52 14.23 2.31 -1.29
N GLY A 53 14.47 1.05 -0.90
CA GLY A 53 15.37 0.71 0.21
C GLY A 53 16.78 1.22 -0.05
N VAL A 54 17.38 0.83 -1.18
CA VAL A 54 18.73 1.27 -1.58
C VAL A 54 18.80 2.78 -1.77
N LEU A 55 17.78 3.40 -2.39
CA LEU A 55 17.73 4.83 -2.57
C LEU A 55 17.72 5.55 -1.22
N SER A 56 16.89 5.10 -0.28
CA SER A 56 16.80 5.68 1.07
C SER A 56 18.13 5.57 1.83
N ASP A 57 18.82 4.44 1.72
CA ASP A 57 20.15 4.27 2.31
C ASP A 57 21.17 5.23 1.71
N ARG A 58 21.17 5.40 0.38
CA ARG A 58 22.11 6.30 -0.32
C ARG A 58 21.89 7.76 0.00
N ILE A 59 20.64 8.21 0.13
CA ILE A 59 20.34 9.61 0.47
C ILE A 59 20.42 9.88 1.98
N GLY A 60 20.47 8.85 2.82
CA GLY A 60 20.55 8.99 4.28
C GLY A 60 19.26 9.49 4.94
N LEU A 61 18.12 9.41 4.25
CA LEU A 61 16.83 9.93 4.70
C LEU A 61 15.74 8.88 4.50
N ARG A 62 14.95 8.64 5.55
CA ARG A 62 13.86 7.65 5.54
C ARG A 62 12.51 8.30 5.24
N LYS A 63 12.20 9.39 5.95
CA LYS A 63 10.89 10.04 5.91
C LYS A 63 10.52 10.58 4.51
N PRO A 64 11.39 11.33 3.78
CA PRO A 64 11.04 11.83 2.45
C PRO A 64 10.71 10.71 1.47
N VAL A 65 11.44 9.57 1.51
CA VAL A 65 11.19 8.44 0.60
C VAL A 65 9.83 7.81 0.90
N MET A 66 9.50 7.63 2.17
CA MET A 66 8.19 7.11 2.59
C MET A 66 7.06 8.09 2.26
N GLN A 67 7.28 9.39 2.43
CA GLN A 67 6.29 10.42 2.15
C GLN A 67 6.01 10.55 0.65
N ILE A 68 7.06 10.64 -0.18
CA ILE A 68 6.92 10.71 -1.63
C ILE A 68 6.31 9.41 -2.16
N GLY A 69 6.77 8.25 -1.68
CA GLY A 69 6.22 6.96 -2.08
C GLY A 69 4.72 6.84 -1.78
N SER A 70 4.29 7.22 -0.59
CA SER A 70 2.85 7.20 -0.22
C SER A 70 2.01 8.20 -1.00
N ILE A 71 2.53 9.40 -1.29
CA ILE A 71 1.83 10.39 -2.13
C ILE A 71 1.68 9.89 -3.56
N VAL A 72 2.78 9.39 -4.16
CA VAL A 72 2.77 8.87 -5.54
C VAL A 72 1.83 7.67 -5.66
N ALA A 73 1.85 6.75 -4.69
CA ALA A 73 0.91 5.63 -4.64
C ALA A 73 -0.54 6.12 -4.61
N SER A 74 -0.84 7.09 -3.74
CA SER A 74 -2.19 7.67 -3.61
C SER A 74 -2.67 8.29 -4.93
N LEU A 75 -1.80 9.09 -5.57
CA LEU A 75 -2.11 9.75 -6.83
C LEU A 75 -2.27 8.78 -8.00
N ALA A 76 -1.56 7.64 -7.97
CA ALA A 76 -1.69 6.60 -9.00
C ALA A 76 -2.94 5.73 -8.80
N TRP A 77 -3.33 5.47 -7.55
CA TRP A 77 -4.54 4.72 -7.22
C TRP A 77 -5.81 5.44 -7.68
N ILE A 78 -5.90 6.76 -7.54
CA ILE A 78 -7.11 7.54 -7.89
C ILE A 78 -7.54 7.32 -9.36
N PRO A 79 -6.73 7.61 -10.39
CA PRO A 79 -7.14 7.41 -11.78
C PRO A 79 -7.35 5.93 -12.09
N MET A 80 -6.56 5.03 -11.50
CA MET A 80 -6.69 3.58 -11.70
C MET A 80 -8.04 3.02 -11.21
N LEU A 81 -8.61 3.60 -10.16
CA LEU A 81 -9.85 3.12 -9.53
C LEU A 81 -11.10 3.88 -9.97
N PHE A 82 -10.98 5.16 -10.31
CA PHE A 82 -12.14 6.03 -10.53
C PHE A 82 -12.35 6.46 -11.98
N CYS A 83 -11.30 6.49 -12.81
CA CYS A 83 -11.43 6.90 -14.21
C CYS A 83 -11.87 5.73 -15.09
N THR A 84 -12.84 6.00 -15.97
CA THR A 84 -13.38 5.06 -16.96
C THR A 84 -12.77 5.33 -18.34
N GLY A 85 -12.67 4.31 -19.19
CA GLY A 85 -12.18 4.47 -20.57
C GLY A 85 -10.67 4.69 -20.70
N ILE A 86 -9.90 4.35 -19.66
CA ILE A 86 -8.44 4.39 -19.71
C ILE A 86 -7.92 3.29 -20.66
N PRO A 87 -6.99 3.58 -21.58
CA PRO A 87 -6.39 2.58 -22.44
C PRO A 87 -5.48 1.62 -21.65
N LEU A 88 -5.36 0.38 -22.10
CA LEU A 88 -4.65 -0.69 -21.38
C LEU A 88 -3.22 -0.33 -20.98
N TRP A 89 -2.46 0.34 -21.86
CA TRP A 89 -1.08 0.73 -21.58
C TRP A 89 -0.98 1.69 -20.39
N LEU A 90 -1.95 2.60 -20.24
CA LEU A 90 -1.98 3.56 -19.13
C LEU A 90 -2.39 2.85 -17.83
N LEU A 91 -3.30 1.88 -17.92
CA LEU A 91 -3.68 1.06 -16.77
C LEU A 91 -2.49 0.25 -16.23
N VAL A 92 -1.72 -0.39 -17.12
CA VAL A 92 -0.47 -1.08 -16.77
C VAL A 92 0.54 -0.11 -16.16
N SER A 93 0.69 1.08 -16.74
CA SER A 93 1.60 2.10 -16.24
C SER A 93 1.24 2.58 -14.83
N LEU A 94 -0.06 2.77 -14.55
CA LEU A 94 -0.56 3.10 -13.22
C LEU A 94 -0.31 1.95 -12.22
N ALA A 95 -0.54 0.70 -12.63
CA ALA A 95 -0.26 -0.47 -11.80
C ALA A 95 1.24 -0.59 -11.44
N ILE A 96 2.13 -0.32 -12.40
CA ILE A 96 3.59 -0.25 -12.18
C ILE A 96 3.92 0.86 -11.17
N LEU A 97 3.34 2.06 -11.36
CA LEU A 97 3.60 3.22 -10.50
C LEU A 97 3.12 2.97 -9.06
N VAL A 98 1.92 2.41 -8.90
CA VAL A 98 1.38 1.96 -7.61
C VAL A 98 2.32 0.95 -6.96
N GLY A 99 2.72 -0.10 -7.69
CA GLY A 99 3.62 -1.13 -7.17
C GLY A 99 4.95 -0.56 -6.71
N LEU A 100 5.67 0.13 -7.59
CA LEU A 100 6.99 0.70 -7.30
C LEU A 100 6.97 1.65 -6.09
N SER A 101 5.97 2.54 -6.03
CA SER A 101 5.85 3.53 -4.95
C SER A 101 5.41 2.93 -3.61
N ALA A 102 4.51 1.93 -3.63
CA ALA A 102 4.11 1.19 -2.44
C ALA A 102 5.27 0.37 -1.83
N GLY A 103 6.30 0.05 -2.63
CA GLY A 103 7.55 -0.55 -2.17
C GLY A 103 8.28 0.26 -1.09
N SER A 104 7.96 1.54 -0.91
CA SER A 104 8.48 2.37 0.20
C SER A 104 8.22 1.80 1.60
N VAL A 105 7.32 0.80 1.73
CA VAL A 105 7.14 0.01 2.96
C VAL A 105 8.45 -0.53 3.54
N THR A 106 9.42 -0.92 2.71
CA THR A 106 10.70 -1.49 3.14
C THR A 106 11.55 -0.47 3.88
N VAL A 107 11.46 0.80 3.47
CA VAL A 107 12.09 1.92 4.18
C VAL A 107 11.49 2.06 5.58
N GLY A 108 10.18 1.81 5.73
CA GLY A 108 9.52 1.79 7.03
C GLY A 108 10.04 0.71 7.97
N PHE A 109 10.43 -0.47 7.46
CA PHE A 109 11.10 -1.50 8.26
C PHE A 109 12.46 -1.04 8.79
N ALA A 110 13.25 -0.32 7.97
CA ALA A 110 14.51 0.26 8.42
C ALA A 110 14.27 1.35 9.48
N PHE A 111 13.32 2.25 9.21
CA PHE A 111 12.93 3.34 10.08
C PHE A 111 12.54 2.87 11.50
N VAL A 112 11.67 1.84 11.61
CA VAL A 112 11.25 1.35 12.94
C VAL A 112 12.39 0.68 13.71
N LYS A 113 13.31 0.00 13.02
CA LYS A 113 14.49 -0.60 13.66
C LYS A 113 15.44 0.47 14.20
N GLU A 114 15.62 1.54 13.44
CA GLU A 114 16.45 2.70 13.83
C GLU A 114 15.82 3.51 14.98
N SER A 115 14.48 3.52 15.06
CA SER A 115 13.74 4.25 16.10
C SER A 115 13.86 3.63 17.50
N VAL A 116 14.37 2.40 17.60
CA VAL A 116 14.49 1.66 18.87
C VAL A 116 15.93 1.20 19.14
N PRO A 117 16.29 0.93 20.41
CA PRO A 117 17.56 0.33 20.76
C PRO A 117 17.78 -1.02 20.05
N PRO A 118 19.03 -1.42 19.74
CA PRO A 118 19.34 -2.64 18.98
C PRO A 118 18.71 -3.90 19.54
N ARG A 119 18.64 -4.01 20.88
CA ARG A 119 18.01 -5.14 21.58
C ARG A 119 16.53 -5.34 21.28
N PHE A 120 15.82 -4.31 20.80
CA PHE A 120 14.39 -4.33 20.49
C PHE A 120 14.09 -4.22 18.99
N ALA A 121 15.11 -4.12 18.14
CA ALA A 121 14.92 -3.91 16.69
C ALA A 121 14.10 -5.04 16.04
N GLY A 122 14.32 -6.29 16.45
CA GLY A 122 13.53 -7.44 15.98
C GLY A 122 12.05 -7.32 16.33
N THR A 123 11.74 -6.98 17.58
CA THR A 123 10.36 -6.78 18.06
C THR A 123 9.67 -5.62 17.33
N ALA A 124 10.36 -4.49 17.14
CA ALA A 124 9.81 -3.34 16.41
C ALA A 124 9.51 -3.68 14.93
N ALA A 125 10.40 -4.42 14.26
CA ALA A 125 10.17 -4.91 12.91
C ALA A 125 8.99 -5.89 12.85
N GLY A 126 8.84 -6.78 13.85
CA GLY A 126 7.69 -7.68 13.98
C GLY A 126 6.37 -6.93 14.09
N ILE A 127 6.27 -5.95 15.00
CA ILE A 127 5.08 -5.10 15.16
C ILE A 127 4.75 -4.33 13.86
N TYR A 128 5.78 -3.88 13.14
CA TYR A 128 5.60 -3.23 11.85
C TYR A 128 5.03 -4.19 10.80
N ASN A 129 5.57 -5.41 10.68
CA ASN A 129 5.07 -6.43 9.77
C ASN A 129 3.61 -6.81 10.07
N MET A 130 3.28 -7.00 11.36
CA MET A 130 1.90 -7.27 11.78
C MET A 130 0.96 -6.17 11.27
N GLY A 131 1.35 -4.90 11.39
CA GLY A 131 0.58 -3.79 10.82
C GLY A 131 0.36 -3.93 9.30
N SER A 132 1.42 -4.20 8.54
CA SER A 132 1.32 -4.38 7.08
C SER A 132 0.34 -5.48 6.67
N ILE A 133 0.31 -6.60 7.38
CA ILE A 133 -0.62 -7.71 7.09
C ILE A 133 -2.03 -7.40 7.59
N LEU A 134 -2.16 -6.78 8.77
CA LEU A 134 -3.46 -6.37 9.33
C LEU A 134 -4.20 -5.42 8.39
N GLY A 135 -3.49 -4.54 7.68
CA GLY A 135 -4.08 -3.67 6.65
C GLY A 135 -4.86 -4.47 5.62
N ALA A 136 -4.25 -5.50 5.02
CA ALA A 136 -4.89 -6.35 4.03
C ALA A 136 -6.05 -7.17 4.63
N MET A 137 -5.83 -7.70 5.84
CA MET A 137 -6.81 -8.50 6.58
C MET A 137 -8.10 -7.72 6.89
N ILE A 138 -8.00 -6.41 7.14
CA ILE A 138 -9.15 -5.55 7.40
C ILE A 138 -9.75 -5.04 6.08
N LEU A 139 -8.92 -4.60 5.13
CA LEU A 139 -9.38 -4.03 3.86
C LEU A 139 -10.14 -5.04 3.00
N GLN A 140 -9.70 -6.29 2.91
CA GLN A 140 -10.36 -7.31 2.10
C GLN A 140 -11.84 -7.52 2.48
N PRO A 141 -12.20 -7.85 3.74
CA PRO A 141 -13.59 -8.00 4.15
C PRO A 141 -14.34 -6.67 4.21
N ALA A 142 -13.69 -5.56 4.56
CA ALA A 142 -14.35 -4.25 4.59
C ALA A 142 -14.80 -3.80 3.20
N ILE A 143 -13.96 -4.00 2.17
CA ILE A 143 -14.33 -3.76 0.77
C ILE A 143 -15.50 -4.67 0.40
N GLY A 144 -15.42 -5.97 0.68
CA GLY A 144 -16.48 -6.92 0.36
C GLY A 144 -17.83 -6.56 0.97
N TRP A 145 -17.84 -6.19 2.25
CA TRP A 145 -19.04 -5.74 2.93
C TRP A 145 -19.66 -4.48 2.32
N LEU A 146 -18.83 -3.54 1.85
CA LEU A 146 -19.31 -2.31 1.22
C LEU A 146 -19.82 -2.56 -0.20
N LEU A 147 -19.23 -3.52 -0.90
CA LEU A 147 -19.71 -4.01 -2.19
C LEU A 147 -21.07 -4.72 -2.05
N ASP A 148 -21.22 -5.56 -1.03
CA ASP A 148 -22.47 -6.27 -0.72
C ASP A 148 -23.62 -5.31 -0.41
N ARG A 149 -23.36 -4.21 0.29
CA ARG A 149 -24.37 -3.19 0.58
C ARG A 149 -24.89 -2.47 -0.66
N ASN A 150 -24.02 -2.30 -1.66
CA ASN A 150 -24.35 -1.64 -2.92
C ASN A 150 -24.66 -2.64 -4.04
N TRP A 151 -24.86 -3.92 -3.68
CA TRP A 151 -25.19 -4.96 -4.62
C TRP A 151 -26.64 -4.83 -5.09
N GLN A 152 -26.84 -4.88 -6.40
CA GLN A 152 -28.14 -4.66 -7.04
C GLN A 152 -28.83 -5.99 -7.43
N GLY A 153 -28.40 -7.12 -6.86
CA GLY A 153 -29.02 -8.43 -7.11
C GLY A 153 -28.52 -9.18 -8.35
N ALA A 154 -27.48 -8.68 -9.04
CA ALA A 154 -26.91 -9.36 -10.20
C ALA A 154 -26.07 -10.59 -9.78
N LEU A 155 -26.42 -11.76 -10.34
CA LEU A 155 -25.75 -13.04 -10.11
C LEU A 155 -25.27 -13.63 -11.44
N ALA A 156 -24.05 -14.17 -11.47
CA ALA A 156 -23.64 -15.15 -12.48
C ALA A 156 -23.48 -16.50 -11.79
N GLY A 157 -24.49 -17.37 -11.95
CA GLY A 157 -24.62 -18.57 -11.13
C GLY A 157 -24.88 -18.21 -9.66
N ASP A 158 -24.06 -18.74 -8.74
CA ASP A 158 -24.08 -18.41 -7.31
C ASP A 158 -23.12 -17.27 -6.91
N VAL A 159 -22.42 -16.67 -7.89
CA VAL A 159 -21.44 -15.61 -7.61
C VAL A 159 -22.05 -14.23 -7.86
N ARG A 160 -21.98 -13.37 -6.84
CA ARG A 160 -22.42 -11.97 -6.92
C ARG A 160 -21.55 -11.19 -7.90
N ILE A 161 -22.19 -10.58 -8.90
CA ILE A 161 -21.55 -9.59 -9.77
C ILE A 161 -21.85 -8.21 -9.20
N TYR A 162 -20.78 -7.45 -8.96
CA TYR A 162 -20.88 -6.10 -8.44
C TYR A 162 -20.81 -5.09 -9.58
N GLY A 163 -21.67 -4.08 -9.55
CA GLY A 163 -21.60 -2.95 -10.49
C GLY A 163 -20.45 -2.00 -10.16
N LEU A 164 -20.11 -1.13 -11.10
CA LEU A 164 -19.04 -0.12 -10.93
C LEU A 164 -19.27 0.78 -9.71
N ALA A 165 -20.52 1.14 -9.41
CA ALA A 165 -20.85 1.94 -8.24
C ALA A 165 -20.46 1.24 -6.92
N ALA A 166 -20.67 -0.07 -6.83
CA ALA A 166 -20.28 -0.87 -5.68
C ALA A 166 -18.75 -0.93 -5.52
N TYR A 167 -18.01 -1.19 -6.61
CA TYR A 167 -16.55 -1.13 -6.60
C TYR A 167 -15.99 0.22 -6.16
N ARG A 168 -16.52 1.31 -6.73
CA ARG A 168 -16.11 2.67 -6.35
C ARG A 168 -16.32 2.94 -4.88
N SER A 169 -17.45 2.50 -4.30
CA SER A 169 -17.71 2.64 -2.87
C SER A 169 -16.67 1.90 -2.02
N GLY A 170 -16.36 0.64 -2.35
CA GLY A 170 -15.34 -0.18 -1.68
C GLY A 170 -13.95 0.45 -1.73
N PHE A 171 -13.55 0.94 -2.91
CA PHE A 171 -12.21 1.45 -3.14
C PHE A 171 -11.95 2.85 -2.57
N VAL A 172 -12.98 3.56 -2.08
CA VAL A 172 -12.76 4.73 -1.21
C VAL A 172 -11.96 4.34 0.04
N LEU A 173 -12.11 3.11 0.56
CA LEU A 173 -11.32 2.63 1.69
C LEU A 173 -9.82 2.53 1.37
N ILE A 174 -9.47 2.14 0.15
CA ILE A 174 -8.07 2.12 -0.32
C ILE A 174 -7.49 3.54 -0.27
N ILE A 175 -8.22 4.53 -0.79
CA ILE A 175 -7.79 5.93 -0.76
C ILE A 175 -7.68 6.44 0.67
N ALA A 176 -8.66 6.14 1.54
CA ALA A 176 -8.65 6.55 2.93
C ALA A 176 -7.42 6.01 3.69
N PHE A 177 -7.06 4.74 3.50
CA PHE A 177 -5.88 4.13 4.12
C PHE A 177 -4.57 4.73 3.61
N ASN A 178 -4.49 5.00 2.31
CA ASN A 178 -3.35 5.67 1.70
C ASN A 178 -3.17 7.10 2.27
N LEU A 179 -4.25 7.88 2.34
CA LEU A 179 -4.22 9.23 2.91
C LEU A 179 -3.85 9.22 4.39
N LEU A 180 -4.41 8.30 5.17
CA LEU A 180 -4.03 8.12 6.58
C LEU A 180 -2.54 7.82 6.73
N THR A 181 -1.97 7.07 5.78
CA THR A 181 -0.53 6.79 5.74
C THR A 181 0.28 8.04 5.43
N VAL A 182 -0.10 8.82 4.40
CA VAL A 182 0.55 10.10 4.07
C VAL A 182 0.56 11.03 5.28
N LEU A 183 -0.57 11.15 5.98
CA LEU A 183 -0.69 11.97 7.19
C LEU A 183 0.20 11.42 8.31
N SER A 184 0.14 10.11 8.56
CA SER A 184 0.94 9.45 9.61
C SER A 184 2.44 9.64 9.40
N VAL A 185 2.93 9.53 8.16
CA VAL A 185 4.35 9.80 7.83
C VAL A 185 4.68 11.27 8.03
N GLY A 186 3.76 12.20 7.76
CA GLY A 186 3.95 13.62 8.02
C GLY A 186 4.31 13.92 9.48
N PHE A 187 3.70 13.21 10.42
CA PHE A 187 3.94 13.36 11.87
C PHE A 187 5.15 12.59 12.40
N THR A 188 5.82 11.75 11.60
CA THR A 188 7.03 11.05 12.09
C THR A 188 8.23 11.98 12.15
N THR A 189 9.10 11.73 13.13
CA THR A 189 10.42 12.39 13.23
C THR A 189 11.43 11.57 12.44
N GLU A 190 12.28 12.24 11.66
CA GLU A 190 13.32 11.59 10.84
C GLU A 190 14.38 10.90 11.71
N THR A 191 14.89 9.75 11.26
CA THR A 191 15.95 8.98 11.95
C THR A 191 17.34 9.25 11.36
N HIS A 192 17.44 9.86 10.17
CA HIS A 192 18.69 10.14 9.47
C HIS A 192 19.58 8.90 9.29
N CYS A 193 18.96 7.72 9.11
CA CYS A 193 19.64 6.43 9.03
C CYS A 193 20.52 6.12 10.26
N ARG A 194 20.24 6.74 11.41
CA ARG A 194 20.96 6.51 12.67
C ARG A 194 20.05 5.82 13.67
N GLN A 195 20.62 4.81 14.32
CA GLN A 195 19.92 4.12 15.38
C GLN A 195 19.92 4.96 16.67
N ARG A 196 18.75 5.06 17.32
CA ARG A 196 18.65 5.66 18.66
C ARG A 196 19.36 4.77 19.68
N VAL A 197 20.55 5.18 20.09
CA VAL A 197 21.28 4.55 21.21
C VAL A 197 20.86 5.25 22.49
N LEU A 198 20.22 4.52 23.41
CA LEU A 198 20.05 5.01 24.78
C LEU A 198 21.45 5.10 25.40
N GLY A 199 21.87 6.32 25.77
CA GLY A 199 23.01 6.50 26.65
C GLY A 199 22.77 5.76 27.97
N ASN A 200 23.83 5.27 28.59
CA ASN A 200 23.77 4.52 29.85
C ASN A 200 23.30 5.37 31.04
N ASP A 201 23.13 6.68 30.84
CA ASP A 201 22.45 7.60 31.74
C ASP A 201 21.15 8.03 31.07
N GLY A 202 20.02 8.02 31.78
CA GLY A 202 18.67 8.34 31.28
C GLY A 202 18.45 9.77 30.76
N LYS A 203 19.36 10.28 29.92
CA LYS A 203 19.27 11.54 29.19
C LYS A 203 19.47 11.26 27.71
N GLU A 204 18.45 11.62 26.93
CA GLU A 204 18.52 11.65 25.47
C GLU A 204 19.69 12.56 25.06
N THR A 205 20.76 11.98 24.52
CA THR A 205 21.85 12.76 23.95
C THR A 205 21.65 12.82 22.44
N GLY A 206 21.14 13.95 21.96
CA GLY A 206 21.12 14.27 20.53
C GLY A 206 22.51 14.71 20.07
N ARG A 207 23.06 14.05 19.06
CA ARG A 207 24.17 14.51 18.19
C ARG A 207 24.06 13.91 16.80
#